data_AF-A0A368FDD5-F1
#
_entry.id   AF-A0A368FDD5-F1
#
_cell.length_a   1.000
_cell.length_b   1.000
_cell.length_c   1.000
_cell.angle_alpha   90.00
_cell.angle_beta   90.00
_cell.angle_gamma   90.00
#
_symmetry.space_group_name_H-M   'P 1'
#
loop_
_entity.id
_entity.type
_entity.pdbx_description
1 polymer ?
#
loop_
_entity_poly.entity_id
_entity_poly.type
_entity_poly.pdbx_seq_one_letter_code
_entity_poly.pdbx_strand_id
1 'polypeptide(L)'
;METDDKDVRVTALNGYDWPVALPKNIHEADLPMRDISFQAVWTVSSCKSEGNGIHELLHDSVDKYWQSDGPQPHTVTIEFPRKTDISFVMMYLDFKNDESYTPSKIIVHLGSSLVHLDDGLPVEFNEPTGWQAHSCVGTKQI
;
A
#
# COMPACT_ATOMS: atom_id res chain seq x y z
N MET A 1 -39.07 -5.86 18.08
CA MET A 1 -38.57 -4.55 17.63
C MET A 1 -37.08 -4.59 17.90
N GLU A 2 -36.37 -5.34 17.06
CA GLU A 2 -34.92 -5.46 17.13
C GLU A 2 -34.36 -4.32 16.29
N THR A 3 -33.71 -3.38 16.96
CA THR A 3 -32.88 -2.39 16.29
C THR A 3 -31.66 -3.12 15.79
N ASP A 4 -31.61 -3.33 14.48
CA ASP A 4 -30.43 -3.75 13.73
C ASP A 4 -29.29 -2.78 14.04
N ASP A 5 -28.42 -3.19 14.95
CA ASP A 5 -27.24 -2.45 15.39
C ASP A 5 -26.20 -2.57 14.28
N LYS A 6 -26.40 -1.76 13.22
CA LYS A 6 -25.47 -1.65 12.11
C LYS A 6 -24.17 -1.07 12.66
N ASP A 7 -23.19 -1.93 12.89
CA ASP A 7 -21.82 -1.56 13.24
C ASP A 7 -21.33 -0.51 12.23
N VAL A 8 -21.19 0.74 12.69
CA VAL A 8 -20.86 1.93 11.87
C VAL A 8 -19.40 1.89 11.38
N ARG A 9 -18.74 0.74 11.45
CA ARG A 9 -17.39 0.48 10.96
C ARG A 9 -17.31 0.08 9.48
N VAL A 10 -18.42 0.16 8.73
CA VAL A 10 -18.46 -0.25 7.32
C VAL A 10 -19.00 0.89 6.44
N THR A 11 -18.10 1.69 5.89
CA THR A 11 -17.88 1.80 4.44
C THR A 11 -16.88 2.94 4.18
N ALA A 12 -15.76 2.62 3.53
CA ALA A 12 -14.83 3.59 2.97
C ALA A 12 -15.61 4.50 2.01
N LEU A 13 -15.93 5.72 2.43
CA LEU A 13 -16.38 6.75 1.52
C LEU A 13 -15.15 7.20 0.73
N ASN A 14 -14.90 6.55 -0.41
CA ASN A 14 -13.89 6.90 -1.42
C ASN A 14 -12.42 6.75 -0.99
N GLY A 15 -12.05 5.76 -0.19
CA GLY A 15 -10.63 5.50 0.14
C GLY A 15 -9.93 6.54 1.03
N TYR A 16 -10.62 7.60 1.47
CA TYR A 16 -10.05 8.65 2.32
C TYR A 16 -9.97 8.30 3.82
N ASP A 17 -10.31 7.07 4.20
CA ASP A 17 -10.27 6.56 5.58
C ASP A 17 -8.92 5.97 5.99
N TRP A 18 -7.89 6.08 5.14
CA TRP A 18 -6.50 5.72 5.47
C TRP A 18 -5.98 6.31 6.79
N PRO A 19 -6.41 7.49 7.29
CA PRO A 19 -5.97 7.97 8.60
C PRO A 19 -6.32 7.03 9.76
N VAL A 20 -7.38 6.21 9.62
CA VAL A 20 -7.78 5.22 10.64
C VAL A 20 -6.80 4.04 10.70
N ALA A 21 -6.11 3.76 9.59
CA ALA A 21 -5.10 2.71 9.50
C ALA A 21 -3.70 3.18 9.93
N LEU A 22 -3.54 4.46 10.31
CA LEU A 22 -2.26 4.95 10.79
C LEU A 22 -1.84 4.26 12.09
N PRO A 23 -0.52 4.00 12.28
CA PRO A 23 -0.01 3.58 13.57
C PRO A 23 -0.44 4.54 14.68
N LYS A 24 -0.94 3.99 15.80
CA LYS A 24 -1.45 4.79 16.92
C LYS A 24 -0.40 5.62 17.65
N ASN A 25 0.88 5.34 17.38
CA ASN A 25 2.04 5.86 18.09
C ASN A 25 3.01 6.57 17.13
N ILE A 26 2.45 7.31 16.17
CA ILE A 26 3.21 8.31 15.40
C ILE A 26 3.65 9.42 16.37
N HIS A 27 4.92 9.80 16.31
CA HIS A 27 5.46 10.87 17.12
C HIS A 27 4.89 12.22 16.68
N GLU A 28 4.52 13.11 17.60
CA GLU A 28 3.89 14.41 17.26
C GLU A 28 4.73 15.26 16.31
N ALA A 29 6.07 15.17 16.41
CA ALA A 29 6.98 15.89 15.51
C ALA A 29 6.94 15.39 14.06
N ASP A 30 6.44 14.19 13.81
CA ASP A 30 6.30 13.62 12.46
C ASP A 30 4.93 13.97 11.84
N LEU A 31 4.09 14.71 12.56
CA LEU A 31 2.80 15.21 12.08
C LEU A 31 2.91 16.67 11.59
N PRO A 32 2.13 17.06 10.56
CA PRO A 32 1.23 16.22 9.78
C PRO A 32 2.00 15.35 8.77
N MET A 33 1.54 14.11 8.59
CA MET A 33 2.02 13.24 7.51
C MET A 33 1.58 13.80 6.16
N ARG A 34 2.44 13.65 5.15
CA ARG A 34 2.20 14.12 3.78
C ARG A 34 2.24 12.95 2.81
N ASP A 35 1.24 12.87 1.94
CA ASP A 35 1.30 11.98 0.78
C ASP A 35 2.33 12.49 -0.24
N ILE A 36 3.25 11.61 -0.60
CA ILE A 36 4.35 11.84 -1.53
C ILE A 36 4.30 10.89 -2.74
N SER A 37 3.23 10.13 -2.92
CA SER A 37 3.09 9.10 -3.97
C SER A 37 3.38 9.64 -5.37
N PHE A 38 2.87 10.83 -5.68
CA PHE A 38 3.07 11.49 -6.98
C PHE A 38 4.41 12.23 -7.13
N GLN A 39 5.34 12.11 -6.17
CA GLN A 39 6.71 12.62 -6.29
C GLN A 39 7.70 11.55 -6.79
N ALA A 40 7.23 10.32 -6.99
CA ALA A 40 8.02 9.19 -7.46
C ALA A 40 7.62 8.74 -8.86
N VAL A 41 8.52 8.01 -9.50
CA VAL A 41 8.22 7.20 -10.69
C VAL A 41 7.82 5.81 -10.22
N TRP A 42 6.74 5.29 -10.78
CA TRP A 42 6.22 3.98 -10.43
C TRP A 42 6.28 3.03 -11.62
N THR A 43 6.78 1.82 -11.39
CA THR A 43 6.86 0.76 -12.39
C THR A 43 6.29 -0.53 -11.81
N VAL A 44 5.44 -1.23 -12.56
CA VAL A 44 4.92 -2.55 -12.18
C VAL A 44 5.57 -3.64 -13.03
N SER A 45 5.77 -4.84 -12.47
CA SER A 45 6.40 -5.97 -13.18
C SER A 45 5.64 -6.41 -14.42
N SER A 46 4.31 -6.37 -14.34
CA SER A 46 3.39 -6.72 -15.41
C SER A 46 2.04 -6.09 -15.12
N CYS A 47 1.19 -5.97 -16.13
CA CYS A 47 -0.22 -5.67 -15.95
C CYS A 47 -1.02 -6.36 -17.05
N LYS A 48 -2.30 -6.57 -16.80
CA LYS A 48 -3.22 -7.10 -17.82
C LYS A 48 -3.20 -6.20 -19.05
N SER A 49 -3.15 -6.79 -20.24
CA SER A 49 -3.00 -6.05 -21.51
C SER A 49 -4.16 -5.08 -21.81
N GLU A 50 -5.32 -5.29 -21.21
CA GLU A 50 -6.54 -4.51 -21.43
C GLU A 50 -6.85 -3.49 -20.31
N GLY A 51 -5.86 -3.13 -19.47
CA GLY A 51 -6.02 -2.10 -18.42
C GLY A 51 -5.56 -2.57 -17.05
N ASN A 52 -6.02 -1.89 -15.97
CA ASN A 52 -5.67 -2.21 -14.59
C ASN A 52 -4.15 -2.18 -14.36
N GLY A 53 -3.52 -1.09 -14.79
CA GLY A 53 -2.10 -0.84 -14.67
C GLY A 53 -1.78 0.13 -13.53
N ILE A 54 -0.71 0.89 -13.70
CA ILE A 54 -0.24 1.83 -12.66
C ILE A 54 -1.21 2.99 -12.40
N HIS A 55 -1.98 3.39 -13.41
CA HIS A 55 -2.96 4.47 -13.27
C HIS A 55 -4.10 4.08 -12.32
N GLU A 56 -4.53 2.83 -12.38
CA GLU A 56 -5.54 2.27 -11.50
C GLU A 56 -4.98 2.03 -10.09
N LEU A 57 -3.71 1.59 -9.96
CA LEU A 57 -3.04 1.43 -8.66
C LEU A 57 -3.00 2.73 -7.85
N LEU A 58 -2.72 3.85 -8.52
CA LEU A 58 -2.56 5.17 -7.90
C LEU A 58 -3.85 6.00 -7.89
N HIS A 59 -4.99 5.38 -8.23
CA HIS A 59 -6.26 6.10 -8.27
C HIS A 59 -6.85 6.25 -6.86
N ASP A 60 -7.49 7.38 -6.58
CA ASP A 60 -8.15 7.66 -5.29
C ASP A 60 -9.34 6.72 -4.95
N SER A 61 -9.74 5.86 -5.88
CA SER A 61 -10.91 4.98 -5.71
C SER A 61 -10.42 3.58 -5.45
N VAL A 62 -10.82 3.03 -4.31
CA VAL A 62 -10.53 1.65 -3.91
C VAL A 62 -11.21 0.60 -4.78
N ASP A 63 -12.12 1.01 -5.67
CA ASP A 63 -12.76 0.13 -6.67
C ASP A 63 -11.87 -0.06 -7.91
N LYS A 64 -10.81 0.74 -8.06
CA LYS A 64 -9.81 0.58 -9.11
C LYS A 64 -8.56 -0.07 -8.55
N TYR A 65 -7.96 -0.95 -9.34
CA TYR A 65 -6.87 -1.80 -8.89
C TYR A 65 -5.90 -2.10 -10.02
N TRP A 66 -4.67 -2.42 -9.63
CA TRP A 66 -3.70 -3.03 -10.53
C TRP A 66 -3.89 -4.55 -10.54
N GLN A 67 -3.83 -5.14 -11.73
CA GLN A 67 -3.85 -6.60 -11.90
C GLN A 67 -2.60 -7.05 -12.65
N SER A 68 -1.68 -7.72 -11.95
CA SER A 68 -0.50 -8.33 -12.55
C SER A 68 -0.87 -9.49 -13.49
N ASP A 69 -0.14 -9.62 -14.60
CA ASP A 69 -0.30 -10.69 -15.58
C ASP A 69 1.08 -11.25 -15.97
N GLY A 70 1.67 -12.03 -15.06
CA GLY A 70 3.03 -12.57 -15.22
C GLY A 70 3.39 -13.59 -14.15
N PRO A 71 4.64 -14.10 -14.12
CA PRO A 71 5.10 -14.98 -13.06
C PRO A 71 5.28 -14.24 -11.74
N GLN A 72 5.17 -14.97 -10.62
CA GLN A 72 5.52 -14.46 -9.29
C GLN A 72 7.06 -14.44 -9.08
N PRO A 73 7.58 -13.51 -8.26
CA PRO A 73 6.86 -12.46 -7.53
C PRO A 73 6.44 -11.30 -8.44
N HIS A 74 5.28 -10.71 -8.17
CA HIS A 74 4.86 -9.45 -8.78
C HIS A 74 5.47 -8.28 -8.00
N THR A 75 5.96 -7.26 -8.71
CA THR A 75 6.66 -6.15 -8.07
C THR A 75 6.07 -4.80 -8.45
N VAL A 76 6.13 -3.89 -7.49
CA VAL A 76 5.92 -2.44 -7.69
C VAL A 76 7.21 -1.76 -7.27
N THR A 77 7.82 -1.04 -8.19
CA THR A 77 9.05 -0.29 -7.97
C THR A 77 8.70 1.20 -7.88
N ILE A 78 9.16 1.85 -6.80
CA ILE A 78 8.90 3.26 -6.51
C ILE A 78 10.24 3.99 -6.43
N GLU A 79 10.50 4.89 -7.36
CA GLU A 79 11.77 5.60 -7.47
C GLU A 79 11.59 7.10 -7.25
N PHE A 80 12.23 7.62 -6.20
CA PHE A 80 12.25 9.06 -5.95
C PHE A 80 13.48 9.70 -6.62
N PRO A 81 13.33 10.89 -7.25
CA PRO A 81 14.44 11.55 -7.96
C PRO A 81 15.54 12.08 -7.02
N ARG A 82 15.26 12.12 -5.72
CA ARG A 82 16.18 12.52 -4.67
C ARG A 82 15.93 11.66 -3.44
N LYS A 83 16.92 11.58 -2.56
CA LYS A 83 16.75 10.95 -1.25
C LYS A 83 15.54 11.56 -0.55
N THR A 84 14.61 10.69 -0.18
CA THR A 84 13.31 11.06 0.36
C THR A 84 13.06 10.19 1.58
N ASP A 85 12.78 10.83 2.72
CA ASP A 85 12.43 10.11 3.93
C ASP A 85 10.99 9.59 3.80
N ILE A 86 10.81 8.29 3.98
CA ILE A 86 9.52 7.60 3.86
C ILE A 86 9.18 7.02 5.23
N SER A 87 8.03 7.41 5.77
CA SER A 87 7.56 6.90 7.06
C SER A 87 6.96 5.49 6.92
N PHE A 88 6.09 5.29 5.94
CA PHE A 88 5.42 4.02 5.68
C PHE A 88 4.88 4.00 4.26
N VAL A 89 4.62 2.80 3.75
CA VAL A 89 3.81 2.57 2.55
C VAL A 89 2.41 2.15 3.00
N MET A 90 1.38 2.73 2.39
CA MET A 90 -0.02 2.41 2.67
C MET A 90 -0.62 1.66 1.48
N MET A 91 -1.29 0.53 1.72
CA MET A 91 -1.88 -0.31 0.68
C MET A 91 -3.31 -0.68 1.07
N TYR A 92 -4.28 -0.56 0.16
CA TYR A 92 -5.64 -1.04 0.39
C TYR A 92 -5.74 -2.50 -0.05
N LEU A 93 -6.14 -3.40 0.86
CA LEU A 93 -6.34 -4.81 0.59
C LEU A 93 -7.77 -5.21 0.97
N ASP A 94 -8.47 -5.98 0.14
CA ASP A 94 -9.83 -6.43 0.44
C ASP A 94 -10.07 -7.88 0.03
N PHE A 95 -9.85 -8.78 0.98
CA PHE A 95 -10.04 -10.21 0.74
C PHE A 95 -11.44 -10.60 0.29
N LYS A 96 -12.47 -9.87 0.70
CA LYS A 96 -13.86 -10.20 0.34
C LYS A 96 -14.13 -9.96 -1.13
N ASN A 97 -13.49 -8.94 -1.70
CA ASN A 97 -13.66 -8.55 -3.10
C ASN A 97 -12.62 -9.23 -4.02
N ASP A 98 -11.38 -9.40 -3.54
CA ASP A 98 -10.26 -9.88 -4.35
C ASP A 98 -10.02 -11.40 -4.23
N GLU A 99 -10.50 -12.05 -3.17
CA GLU A 99 -10.32 -13.47 -2.88
C GLU A 99 -8.85 -13.91 -3.06
N SER A 100 -8.59 -14.81 -4.02
CA SER A 100 -7.26 -15.35 -4.34
C SER A 100 -6.26 -14.33 -4.92
N TYR A 101 -6.73 -13.16 -5.35
CA TYR A 101 -5.87 -12.06 -5.81
C TYR A 101 -5.32 -11.21 -4.67
N THR A 102 -5.85 -11.37 -3.45
CA THR A 102 -5.34 -10.67 -2.27
C THR A 102 -3.93 -11.17 -1.92
N PRO A 103 -2.92 -10.31 -1.85
CA PRO A 103 -1.58 -10.72 -1.44
C PRO A 103 -1.60 -11.32 -0.02
N SER A 104 -1.10 -12.55 0.12
CA SER A 104 -0.90 -13.19 1.44
C SER A 104 0.42 -12.80 2.09
N LYS A 105 1.38 -12.29 1.30
CA LYS A 105 2.71 -11.88 1.76
C LYS A 105 3.23 -10.74 0.91
N ILE A 106 3.72 -9.68 1.56
CA ILE A 106 4.41 -8.56 0.92
C ILE A 106 5.76 -8.37 1.60
N ILE A 107 6.78 -8.04 0.82
CA ILE A 107 8.10 -7.65 1.31
C ILE A 107 8.40 -6.27 0.74
N VAL A 108 8.64 -5.30 1.62
CA VAL A 108 9.07 -3.95 1.23
C VAL A 108 10.57 -3.87 1.33
N HIS A 109 11.23 -3.59 0.21
CA HIS A 109 12.67 -3.39 0.12
C HIS A 109 12.99 -1.90 -0.03
N LEU A 110 13.96 -1.40 0.74
CA LEU A 110 14.40 0.00 0.69
C LEU A 110 15.88 0.08 0.28
N GLY A 111 16.23 1.08 -0.54
CA GLY A 111 17.60 1.22 -1.02
C GLY A 111 17.86 2.50 -1.80
N SER A 112 19.14 2.78 -2.03
CA SER A 112 19.59 3.94 -2.81
C SER A 112 19.51 3.71 -4.32
N SER A 113 19.44 2.44 -4.75
CA SER A 113 19.23 2.03 -6.14
C SER A 113 18.71 0.59 -6.18
N LEU A 114 18.25 0.15 -7.35
CA LEU A 114 17.74 -1.21 -7.56
C LEU A 114 18.76 -2.33 -7.27
N VAL A 115 20.06 -2.01 -7.25
CA VAL A 115 21.12 -2.96 -6.92
C VAL A 115 21.58 -2.87 -5.45
N HIS A 116 21.05 -1.90 -4.70
CA HIS A 116 21.40 -1.63 -3.30
C HIS A 116 20.13 -1.57 -2.44
N LEU A 117 19.25 -2.55 -2.61
CA LEU A 117 18.08 -2.77 -1.76
C LEU A 117 18.47 -3.58 -0.52
N ASP A 118 17.81 -3.29 0.61
CA ASP A 118 17.88 -4.14 1.79
C ASP A 118 17.11 -5.46 1.58
N ASP A 119 17.25 -6.39 2.53
CA ASP A 119 16.58 -7.69 2.46
C ASP A 119 15.05 -7.59 2.66
N GLY A 120 14.56 -6.41 3.05
CA GLY A 120 13.18 -6.18 3.47
C GLY A 120 12.79 -7.02 4.69
N LEU A 121 11.55 -6.83 5.14
CA LEU A 121 10.93 -7.71 6.12
C LEU A 121 9.60 -8.22 5.56
N PRO A 122 9.36 -9.54 5.59
CA PRO A 122 8.10 -10.09 5.15
C PRO A 122 6.98 -9.74 6.13
N VAL A 123 5.88 -9.24 5.59
CA VAL A 123 4.61 -9.11 6.29
C VAL A 123 3.61 -10.07 5.67
N GLU A 124 3.00 -10.89 6.52
CA GLU A 124 1.97 -11.84 6.13
C GLU A 124 0.59 -11.27 6.45
N PHE A 125 -0.36 -11.52 5.56
CA PHE A 125 -1.74 -11.05 5.67
C PHE A 125 -2.68 -12.26 5.69
N ASN A 126 -3.67 -12.21 6.57
CA ASN A 126 -4.72 -13.21 6.68
C ASN A 126 -6.08 -12.53 6.49
N GLU A 127 -6.66 -12.71 5.32
CA GLU A 127 -7.95 -12.13 4.92
C GLU A 127 -8.08 -10.63 5.26
N PRO A 128 -7.10 -9.77 4.86
CA PRO A 128 -7.10 -8.36 5.23
C PRO A 128 -8.30 -7.63 4.64
N THR A 129 -8.73 -6.56 5.31
CA THR A 129 -9.77 -5.66 4.81
C THR A 129 -9.42 -4.23 5.18
N GLY A 130 -9.36 -3.35 4.18
CA GLY A 130 -9.05 -1.94 4.33
C GLY A 130 -7.57 -1.61 4.19
N TRP A 131 -7.22 -0.38 4.56
CA TRP A 131 -5.86 0.15 4.49
C TRP A 131 -4.90 -0.55 5.45
N GLN A 132 -3.73 -0.91 4.94
CA GLN A 132 -2.63 -1.56 5.64
C GLN A 132 -1.39 -0.67 5.58
N ALA A 133 -0.85 -0.29 6.75
CA ALA A 133 0.37 0.51 6.85
C ALA A 133 1.59 -0.39 7.07
N HIS A 134 2.57 -0.32 6.18
CA HIS A 134 3.88 -0.96 6.36
C HIS A 134 4.93 0.09 6.71
N SER A 135 5.46 0.04 7.95
CA SER A 135 6.50 0.98 8.39
C SER A 135 7.77 0.85 7.56
N CYS A 136 8.30 2.00 7.13
CA CYS A 136 9.61 2.14 6.51
C CYS A 136 10.64 2.73 7.49
N VAL A 137 10.18 3.28 8.63
CA VAL A 137 11.07 3.80 9.68
C VAL A 137 11.65 2.62 10.47
N GLY A 138 12.96 2.41 10.32
CA GLY A 138 13.70 1.37 11.05
C GLY A 138 15.04 0.96 10.41
N THR A 139 15.19 1.15 9.10
CA THR A 139 16.42 0.84 8.37
C THR A 139 17.03 2.13 7.86
N LYS A 140 18.05 2.60 8.60
CA LYS A 140 19.03 3.66 8.29
C LYS A 140 18.60 4.74 7.28
N GLN A 141 18.58 5.98 7.76
CA GLN A 141 18.85 7.15 6.92
C GLN A 141 19.92 6.78 5.87
N ILE A 142 19.57 6.88 4.58
CA ILE A 142 20.56 6.87 3.50
C ILE A 142 21.32 8.20 3.54
#